data_AF-A0A1E4M9B0-F1
#
_entry.id   AF-A0A1E4M9B0-F1
#
_cell.length_a   1.000
_cell.length_b   1.000
_cell.length_c   1.000
_cell.angle_alpha   90.00
_cell.angle_beta   90.00
_cell.angle_gamma   90.00
#
_symmetry.space_group_name_H-M   'P 1'
#
loop_
_entity.id
_entity.type
_entity.pdbx_description
1 polymer ?
#
loop_
_entity_poly.entity_id
_entity_poly.type
_entity_poly.pdbx_seq_one_letter_code
_entity_poly.pdbx_strand_id
1 'polypeptide(L)'
;MTVPINENSLAAKVRRVVLFDRARVALGGAAPLAEALGISRRAVNHKLSVDRGLTAGDLMLAAEAVDRRAAELANLAADLREMIA
;
A
#
# COMPACT_ATOMS: atom_id res chain seq x y z
N MET A 1 -21.24 6.11 -15.19
CA MET A 1 -21.93 5.63 -13.97
C MET A 1 -21.06 4.58 -13.31
N THR A 2 -20.48 4.89 -12.15
CA THR A 2 -19.77 3.91 -11.33
C THR A 2 -20.80 3.08 -10.56
N VAL A 3 -20.78 1.76 -10.75
CA VAL A 3 -21.63 0.84 -9.98
C VAL A 3 -21.23 0.97 -8.50
N PRO A 4 -22.18 1.19 -7.56
CA PRO A 4 -21.84 1.24 -6.15
C PRO A 4 -21.28 -0.11 -5.73
N ILE A 5 -20.01 -0.10 -5.30
CA ILE A 5 -19.35 -1.31 -4.80
C ILE A 5 -19.94 -1.58 -3.42
N ASN A 6 -20.62 -2.72 -3.26
CA ASN A 6 -20.98 -3.20 -1.93
C ASN A 6 -19.67 -3.51 -1.19
N GLU A 7 -19.27 -2.63 -0.27
CA GLU A 7 -18.01 -2.74 0.48
C GLU A 7 -17.91 -4.01 1.32
N ASN A 8 -19.06 -4.60 1.66
CA ASN A 8 -19.14 -5.84 2.42
C ASN A 8 -19.11 -7.10 1.54
N SER A 9 -19.14 -6.93 0.21
CA SER A 9 -18.99 -8.05 -0.72
C SER A 9 -17.63 -8.72 -0.59
N LEU A 10 -17.58 -10.03 -0.82
CA LEU A 10 -16.33 -10.78 -0.86
C LEU A 10 -15.36 -10.17 -1.89
N ALA A 11 -15.86 -9.74 -3.05
CA ALA A 11 -15.07 -9.10 -4.09
C ALA A 11 -14.40 -7.81 -3.60
N ALA A 12 -15.11 -6.96 -2.83
CA ALA A 12 -14.54 -5.75 -2.25
C ALA A 12 -13.45 -6.08 -1.22
N LYS A 13 -13.68 -7.06 -0.35
CA LYS A 13 -12.70 -7.51 0.66
C LYS A 13 -11.42 -8.06 0.00
N VAL A 14 -11.57 -8.92 -1.01
CA VAL A 14 -10.45 -9.45 -1.80
C VAL A 14 -9.69 -8.32 -2.48
N ARG A 15 -10.38 -7.36 -3.10
CA ARG A 15 -9.74 -6.21 -3.76
C ARG A 15 -8.91 -5.38 -2.77
N ARG A 16 -9.41 -5.15 -1.56
CA ARG A 16 -8.65 -4.44 -0.50
C ARG A 16 -7.35 -5.17 -0.17
N VAL A 17 -7.40 -6.50 0.03
CA VAL A 17 -6.21 -7.32 0.32
C VAL A 17 -5.21 -7.29 -0.83
N VAL A 18 -5.68 -7.43 -2.08
CA VAL A 18 -4.82 -7.38 -3.27
C VAL A 18 -4.12 -6.03 -3.40
N LEU A 19 -4.84 -4.92 -3.19
CA LEU A 19 -4.24 -3.58 -3.27
C LEU A 19 -3.24 -3.35 -2.13
N PHE A 20 -3.53 -3.83 -0.93
CA PHE A 20 -2.63 -3.74 0.21
C PHE A 20 -1.34 -4.56 -0.01
N ASP A 21 -1.43 -5.74 -0.63
CA ASP A 21 -0.25 -6.53 -1.00
C ASP A 21 0.58 -5.85 -2.10
N ARG A 22 -0.06 -5.21 -3.07
CA ARG A 22 0.64 -4.41 -4.09
C ARG A 22 1.38 -3.23 -3.48
N ALA A 23 0.77 -2.54 -2.52
CA ALA A 23 1.44 -1.47 -1.77
C ALA A 23 2.68 -2.01 -1.03
N ARG A 24 2.56 -3.17 -0.37
CA ARG A 24 3.70 -3.86 0.26
C ARG A 24 4.86 -4.08 -0.71
N VAL A 25 4.57 -4.58 -1.92
CA VAL A 25 5.59 -4.82 -2.95
C VAL A 25 6.21 -3.50 -3.43
N ALA A 26 5.40 -2.48 -3.70
CA ALA A 26 5.86 -1.17 -4.15
C ALA A 26 6.80 -0.48 -3.14
N LEU A 27 6.56 -0.69 -1.83
CA LEU A 27 7.40 -0.18 -0.75
C LEU A 27 8.65 -1.02 -0.50
N GLY A 28 8.86 -2.14 -1.20
CA GLY A 28 10.02 -3.01 -1.02
C GLY A 28 9.87 -4.08 0.07
N GLY A 29 8.64 -4.33 0.56
CA GLY A 29 8.33 -5.48 1.41
C GLY A 29 7.49 -5.14 2.65
N ALA A 30 7.40 -6.12 3.56
CA ALA A 30 6.56 -6.00 4.76
C ALA A 30 7.14 -5.03 5.81
N ALA A 31 8.46 -4.84 5.85
CA ALA A 31 9.07 -3.97 6.86
C ALA A 31 8.75 -2.48 6.61
N PRO A 32 8.95 -1.92 5.40
CA PRO A 32 8.61 -0.52 5.12
C PRO A 32 7.10 -0.23 5.27
N LEU A 33 6.25 -1.18 4.87
CA LEU A 33 4.81 -1.05 5.07
C LEU A 33 4.42 -1.08 6.56
N ALA A 34 5.06 -1.94 7.36
CA ALA A 34 4.81 -2.02 8.80
C ALA A 34 5.18 -0.71 9.51
N GLU A 35 6.32 -0.12 9.14
CA GLU A 35 6.77 1.19 9.63
C GLU A 35 5.76 2.29 9.28
N ALA A 36 5.32 2.35 8.01
CA ALA A 36 4.34 3.34 7.58
C ALA A 36 2.99 3.24 8.32
N LEU A 37 2.58 2.04 8.70
CA LEU A 37 1.34 1.82 9.46
C LEU A 37 1.53 1.92 10.98
N GLY A 38 2.76 2.05 11.49
CA GLY A 38 3.04 2.01 12.93
C GLY A 38 2.72 0.67 13.59
N ILE A 39 2.84 -0.45 12.86
CA ILE A 39 2.51 -1.79 13.34
C ILE A 39 3.70 -2.76 13.17
N SER A 40 3.57 -3.99 13.69
CA SER A 40 4.59 -5.02 13.49
C SER A 40 4.47 -5.68 12.10
N ARG A 41 5.59 -6.24 11.60
CA ARG A 41 5.60 -7.08 10.38
C ARG A 41 4.61 -8.24 10.47
N ARG A 42 4.46 -8.84 11.65
CA ARG A 42 3.48 -9.91 11.91
C ARG A 42 2.05 -9.40 11.72
N ALA A 43 1.75 -8.19 12.17
CA ALA A 43 0.44 -7.57 11.97
C ALA A 43 0.14 -7.29 10.50
N VAL A 44 1.14 -6.88 9.69
CA VAL A 44 0.99 -6.76 8.22
C VAL A 44 0.61 -8.10 7.60
N ASN A 45 1.35 -9.17 7.92
CA ASN A 45 1.05 -10.52 7.39
C ASN A 45 -0.35 -11.00 7.81
N HIS A 46 -0.79 -10.64 9.02
CA HIS A 46 -2.14 -10.98 9.48
C HIS A 46 -3.23 -10.19 8.74
N LYS A 47 -2.99 -8.91 8.42
CA LYS A 47 -3.91 -8.10 7.60
C LYS A 47 -4.03 -8.65 6.17
N LEU A 48 -2.99 -9.30 5.65
CA LEU A 48 -2.99 -9.97 4.35
C LEU A 48 -3.73 -11.31 4.34
N SER A 49 -3.98 -11.93 5.50
CA SER A 49 -4.59 -13.26 5.58
C SER A 49 -6.11 -13.28 5.47
N VAL A 50 -6.76 -12.22 4.98
CA VAL A 50 -8.24 -12.03 4.83
C VAL A 50 -9.05 -12.04 6.15
N ASP A 51 -8.50 -12.61 7.21
CA ASP A 51 -9.20 -13.03 8.43
C ASP A 51 -9.61 -11.88 9.37
N ARG A 52 -8.80 -10.81 9.48
CA ARG A 52 -9.07 -9.68 10.41
C ARG A 52 -9.60 -8.41 9.76
N GLY A 53 -9.73 -8.41 8.43
CA GLY A 53 -10.22 -7.27 7.65
C GLY A 53 -9.24 -6.10 7.59
N LEU A 54 -9.06 -5.57 6.38
CA LEU A 54 -8.40 -4.28 6.18
C LEU A 54 -9.41 -3.16 6.41
N THR A 55 -9.02 -2.21 7.25
CA THR A 55 -9.81 -0.99 7.47
C THR A 55 -9.54 0.02 6.36
N ALA A 56 -10.43 1.01 6.21
CA ALA A 56 -10.18 2.14 5.32
C ALA A 56 -8.91 2.91 5.74
N GLY A 57 -8.66 3.05 7.05
CA GLY A 57 -7.46 3.70 7.58
C GLY A 57 -6.16 2.99 7.19
N ASP A 58 -6.14 1.65 7.21
CA ASP A 58 -4.97 0.89 6.74
C ASP A 58 -4.65 1.16 5.27
N LEU A 59 -5.69 1.30 4.43
CA LEU A 59 -5.53 1.60 3.01
C LEU A 59 -5.10 3.04 2.76
N MET A 60 -5.59 3.99 3.57
CA MET A 60 -5.15 5.39 3.50
C MET A 60 -3.68 5.53 3.88
N LEU A 61 -3.24 4.94 4.99
CA LEU A 61 -1.84 4.97 5.41
C LEU A 61 -0.92 4.27 4.38
N ALA A 62 -1.38 3.16 3.80
CA ALA A 62 -0.65 2.50 2.72
C ALA A 62 -0.54 3.38 1.46
N ALA A 63 -1.60 4.11 1.11
CA ALA A 63 -1.60 5.04 -0.02
C ALA A 63 -0.62 6.19 0.22
N GLU A 64 -0.67 6.84 1.37
CA GLU A 64 0.26 7.92 1.75
C GLU A 64 1.73 7.45 1.73
N ALA A 65 2.00 6.21 2.15
CA ALA A 65 3.32 5.63 2.08
C ALA A 65 3.78 5.43 0.63
N VAL A 66 2.89 4.95 -0.25
CA VAL A 66 3.17 4.79 -1.68
C VAL A 66 3.42 6.14 -2.34
N ASP A 67 2.66 7.18 -1.99
CA ASP A 67 2.85 8.54 -2.50
C ASP A 67 4.22 9.10 -2.11
N ARG A 68 4.64 8.92 -0.84
CA ARG A 68 5.99 9.29 -0.41
C ARG A 68 7.07 8.57 -1.20
N ARG A 69 6.94 7.25 -1.37
CA ARG A 69 7.88 6.46 -2.16
C ARG A 69 7.94 6.89 -3.62
N ALA A 70 6.79 7.25 -4.21
CA ALA A 70 6.72 7.76 -5.57
C ALA A 70 7.48 9.09 -5.70
N ALA A 71 7.35 9.99 -4.73
CA ALA A 71 8.11 11.25 -4.69
C ALA A 71 9.62 11.01 -4.58
N GLU A 72 10.06 10.09 -3.71
CA GLU A 72 11.48 9.71 -3.59
C GLU A 72 12.05 9.19 -4.93
N LEU A 73 11.31 8.30 -5.60
CA LEU A 73 11.73 7.74 -6.89
C LEU A 73 11.73 8.79 -8.00
N ALA A 74 10.79 9.74 -7.98
CA ALA A 74 10.75 10.85 -8.92
C ALA A 74 11.96 11.78 -8.76
N ASN A 75 12.34 12.10 -7.51
CA ASN A 75 13.53 12.88 -7.21
C ASN A 75 14.80 12.17 -7.66
N LEU A 76 14.96 10.88 -7.31
CA LEU A 76 16.10 10.08 -7.78
C LEU A 76 16.19 10.07 -9.31
N ALA A 77 15.07 9.93 -10.00
CA ALA A 77 15.04 9.97 -11.46
C ALA A 77 15.40 11.35 -12.04
N ALA A 78 15.11 12.44 -11.33
CA ALA A 78 15.54 13.79 -11.71
C ALA A 78 17.06 13.93 -11.56
N ASP A 79 17.61 13.57 -10.40
CA ASP A 79 19.05 13.62 -10.12
C ASP A 79 19.85 12.81 -11.15
N LEU A 80 19.38 11.60 -11.51
CA LEU A 80 20.00 10.77 -12.54
C LEU A 80 20.01 11.42 -13.93
N ARG A 81 18.99 12.20 -14.27
CA ARG A 81 18.92 12.94 -15.55
C ARG A 81 19.86 14.15 -15.54
N GLU A 82 20.03 14.80 -14.41
CA GLU A 82 20.99 15.90 -14.26
C GLU A 82 22.43 15.43 -14.46
N MET A 83 22.76 14.20 -14.02
CA MET A 83 24.11 13.64 -14.19
C MET A 83 24.50 13.28 -15.64
N ILE A 84 23.53 13.21 -16.56
CA ILE A 84 23.77 12.90 -17.98
C ILE A 84 23.58 14.12 -18.92
N ALA A 85 23.14 15.26 -18.38
CA ALA A 85 22.92 16.51 -19.12
C ALA A 85 24.17 17.39 -19.12
#